data_AF-A0A929XT32-F1
#
_entry.id   AF-A0A929XT32-F1
#
_cell.length_a   1.000
_cell.length_b   1.000
_cell.length_c   1.000
_cell.angle_alpha   90.00
_cell.angle_beta   90.00
_cell.angle_gamma   90.00
#
_symmetry.space_group_name_H-M   'P 1'
#
loop_
_entity.id
_entity.type
_entity.pdbx_description
1 polymer ?
#
loop_
_entity_poly.entity_id
_entity_poly.type
_entity_poly.pdbx_seq_one_letter_code
_entity_poly.pdbx_strand_id
1 'polypeptide(L)' 'AALGCFGNFNGMLTDSRSFLSYTRHDYFRRILCGLIGEWVESGQYPNDEKVLKELVENISFNNAVRYFGFEIK' A
#
# COMPACT_ATOMS: atom_id res chain seq x y z
N ALA A 1 -8.49 19.21 3.05
CA ALA A 1 -9.52 18.24 2.65
C ALA A 1 -8.83 16.98 2.16
N ALA A 2 -9.23 15.79 2.61
CA ALA A 2 -8.81 14.52 2.01
C ALA A 2 -9.68 14.30 0.77
N LEU A 3 -9.09 14.37 -0.42
CA LEU A 3 -9.81 14.43 -1.71
C LEU A 3 -9.98 13.06 -2.39
N GLY A 4 -9.79 11.95 -1.66
CA GLY A 4 -9.85 10.60 -2.23
C GLY A 4 -9.99 9.48 -1.19
N CYS A 5 -10.06 8.24 -1.67
CA CYS A 5 -10.16 7.03 -0.84
C CYS A 5 -8.81 6.31 -0.79
N PHE A 6 -8.21 6.24 0.40
CA PHE A 6 -6.88 5.66 0.60
C PHE A 6 -6.78 4.19 0.17
N GLY A 7 -7.82 3.39 0.43
CA GLY A 7 -7.85 1.97 0.05
C GLY A 7 -7.83 1.72 -1.46
N ASN A 8 -8.17 2.73 -2.28
CA ASN A 8 -8.12 2.63 -3.75
C ASN A 8 -6.78 3.10 -4.33
N PHE A 9 -5.79 3.43 -3.50
CA PHE A 9 -4.48 3.87 -3.99
C PHE A 9 -3.76 2.74 -4.73
N ASN A 10 -3.28 3.01 -5.96
CA ASN A 10 -2.61 2.03 -6.82
C ASN A 10 -1.22 1.60 -6.33
N GLY A 11 -0.67 2.24 -5.29
CA GLY A 11 0.61 1.86 -4.70
C GLY A 11 1.80 2.65 -5.22
N MET A 12 2.96 2.01 -5.26
CA MET A 12 4.27 2.63 -5.51
C MET A 12 4.90 2.11 -6.80
N LEU A 13 5.77 2.93 -7.41
CA LEU A 13 6.61 2.56 -8.54
C LEU A 13 8.04 3.06 -8.31
N THR A 14 9.07 2.37 -8.83
CA THR A 14 10.47 2.75 -8.56
C THR A 14 10.93 3.99 -9.31
N ASP A 15 10.36 4.22 -10.50
CA ASP A 15 10.79 5.21 -11.51
C ASP A 15 12.31 5.24 -11.68
N SER A 16 12.93 4.05 -11.74
CA SER A 16 14.37 3.93 -11.73
C SER A 16 14.83 2.97 -12.82
N ARG A 17 15.95 3.32 -13.44
CA ARG A 17 16.67 2.47 -14.40
C ARG A 17 17.61 1.48 -13.70
N SER A 18 17.75 1.55 -12.37
CA SER A 18 18.62 0.66 -11.60
C SER A 18 17.89 -0.61 -11.18
N PHE A 19 18.47 -1.77 -11.49
CA PHE A 19 17.96 -3.07 -11.03
C PHE A 19 17.95 -3.23 -9.51
N LEU A 20 18.75 -2.44 -8.78
CA LEU A 20 18.79 -2.48 -7.31
C LEU A 20 17.73 -1.58 -6.65
N SER A 21 16.89 -0.92 -7.44
CA SER A 21 15.92 0.07 -6.92
C SER A 21 14.69 -0.56 -6.26
N TYR A 22 14.50 -1.88 -6.33
CA TYR A 22 13.32 -2.54 -5.73
C TYR A 22 13.26 -2.42 -4.21
N THR A 23 14.37 -2.15 -3.53
CA THR A 23 14.39 -1.81 -2.09
C THR A 23 13.56 -0.56 -1.76
N ARG A 24 13.27 0.31 -2.75
CA ARG A 24 12.34 1.43 -2.60
C ARG A 24 10.92 0.98 -2.28
N HIS A 25 10.51 -0.19 -2.76
CA HIS A 25 9.19 -0.76 -2.42
C HIS A 25 9.15 -1.22 -0.97
N ASP A 26 10.23 -1.83 -0.45
CA ASP A 26 10.32 -2.18 0.96
C ASP A 26 10.23 -0.93 1.85
N TYR A 27 10.96 0.13 1.48
CA TYR A 27 10.91 1.42 2.17
C TYR A 27 9.49 2.02 2.18
N PHE A 28 8.82 2.03 1.02
CA PHE A 28 7.42 2.47 0.91
C PHE A 28 6.49 1.64 1.81
N ARG A 29 6.61 0.30 1.79
CA ARG A 29 5.77 -0.60 2.60
C ARG A 29 5.97 -0.38 4.10
N ARG A 30 7.20 -0.12 4.55
CA ARG A 30 7.49 0.23 5.95
C ARG A 30 6.81 1.52 6.37
N ILE A 31 6.88 2.56 5.53
CA ILE A 31 6.19 3.83 5.79
C ILE A 31 4.67 3.62 5.82
N LEU A 32 4.13 2.88 4.84
CA LEU A 32 2.70 2.56 4.75
C LEU A 32 2.22 1.85 6.03
N CYS A 33 2.89 0.78 6.45
CA CYS A 33 2.53 0.06 7.66
C CYS A 33 2.73 0.88 8.93
N GLY A 34 3.76 1.73 8.99
CA GLY A 34 3.98 2.65 10.12
C GLY A 34 2.85 3.67 10.27
N LEU A 35 2.43 4.29 9.16
CA LEU A 35 1.31 5.24 9.14
C LEU A 35 -0.01 4.60 9.59
N ILE A 36 -0.33 3.42 9.04
CA ILE A 36 -1.53 2.68 9.41
C ILE A 36 -1.47 2.27 10.89
N GLY A 37 -0.30 1.81 11.36
CA GLY A 37 -0.08 1.45 12.76
C GLY A 37 -0.35 2.62 13.70
N GLU A 38 0.16 3.82 13.39
CA GLU A 38 -0.09 5.03 14.17
C GLU A 38 -1.58 5.39 14.24
N TRP A 39 -2.33 5.23 13.14
CA TRP A 39 -3.78 5.44 13.15
C TRP A 39 -4.52 4.42 14.02
N VAL A 40 -4.08 3.18 14.02
CA VAL A 40 -4.66 2.12 14.87
C VAL A 40 -4.34 2.39 16.35
N GLU A 41 -3.08 2.69 16.68
CA GLU A 41 -2.65 2.97 18.06
C GLU A 41 -3.30 4.24 18.64
N SER A 42 -3.53 5.26 17.81
CA SER A 42 -4.24 6.47 18.21
C SER A 42 -5.77 6.32 18.25
N GLY A 43 -6.31 5.14 17.92
CA GLY A 43 -7.75 4.87 17.90
C GLY A 43 -8.51 5.55 16.76
N GLN A 44 -7.81 6.07 15.75
CA GLN A 44 -8.40 6.70 14.57
C GLN A 44 -8.86 5.68 13.51
N TYR A 45 -8.30 4.46 13.54
CA TYR A 45 -8.66 3.38 12.64
C TYR A 45 -8.89 2.06 13.40
N PRO A 46 -9.88 1.24 13.03
CA PRO A 46 -10.16 -0.02 13.72
C PRO A 46 -8.97 -1.00 13.67
N ASN A 47 -8.67 -1.63 14.80
CA ASN A 47 -7.69 -2.71 14.88
C ASN A 47 -8.29 -4.05 14.43
N ASP A 48 -8.72 -4.14 13.17
CA ASP A 48 -9.17 -5.38 12.54
C ASP A 48 -8.09 -5.91 11.61
N GLU A 49 -7.37 -6.94 12.07
CA GLU A 49 -6.24 -7.52 11.35
C GLU A 49 -6.60 -7.98 9.92
N LYS A 50 -7.82 -8.49 9.69
CA LYS A 50 -8.24 -8.95 8.36
C LYS A 50 -8.37 -7.78 7.40
N VAL A 51 -9.03 -6.71 7.83
CA VAL A 51 -9.24 -5.50 7.03
C VAL A 51 -7.90 -4.79 6.78
N LEU A 52 -7.04 -4.71 7.80
CA LEU A 52 -5.73 -4.09 7.70
C LEU A 52 -4.81 -4.85 6.75
N LYS A 53 -4.80 -6.19 6.82
CA LYS A 53 -4.05 -7.04 5.89
C LYS A 53 -4.53 -6.83 4.46
N GLU A 54 -5.83 -6.88 4.22
CA GLU A 54 -6.40 -6.67 2.90
C GLU A 54 -6.05 -5.29 2.34
N LEU A 55 -6.12 -4.24 3.17
CA LEU A 55 -5.73 -2.87 2.80
C LEU A 55 -4.27 -2.79 2.36
N VAL A 56 -3.35 -3.37 3.15
CA VAL A 56 -1.92 -3.35 2.86
C VAL A 56 -1.60 -4.16 1.60
N GLU A 57 -2.19 -5.34 1.42
CA GLU A 57 -2.03 -6.17 0.22
C GLU A 57 -2.57 -5.47 -1.04
N ASN A 58 -3.73 -4.81 -0.91
CA ASN A 58 -4.34 -4.05 -1.99
C ASN A 58 -3.44 -2.90 -2.44
N ILE A 59 -2.97 -2.05 -1.52
CA ILE A 59 -2.09 -0.93 -1.85
C ILE A 59 -0.71 -1.42 -2.33
N SER A 60 -0.20 -2.53 -1.78
CA SER A 60 1.13 -3.04 -2.11
C SER A 60 1.19 -3.77 -3.46
N PHE A 61 0.05 -4.24 -3.97
CA PHE A 61 0.01 -5.04 -5.19
C PHE A 61 -1.37 -5.09 -5.87
N ASN A 62 -2.41 -5.57 -5.20
CA ASN A 62 -3.64 -6.00 -5.90
C ASN A 62 -4.35 -4.85 -6.64
N ASN A 63 -4.29 -3.62 -6.11
CA ASN A 63 -4.88 -2.45 -6.75
C ASN A 63 -4.22 -2.17 -8.11
N ALA A 64 -2.88 -2.17 -8.16
CA ALA A 64 -2.15 -1.98 -9.42
C ALA A 64 -2.52 -3.06 -10.44
N VAL A 65 -2.56 -4.32 -10.02
CA VAL A 65 -2.93 -5.47 -10.87
C VAL A 65 -4.32 -5.28 -11.47
N ARG A 66 -5.31 -4.97 -10.63
CA ARG A 66 -6.69 -4.73 -11.09
C ARG A 66 -6.79 -3.49 -11.99
N TYR A 67 -6.10 -2.42 -11.64
CA TYR A 67 -6.17 -1.15 -12.36
C TYR A 67 -5.56 -1.23 -13.76
N PHE A 68 -4.40 -1.88 -13.89
CA PHE A 68 -3.71 -2.04 -15.18
C PHE A 68 -4.13 -3.31 -15.94
N GLY A 69 -4.95 -4.18 -15.35
CA GLY A 69 -5.41 -5.42 -15.98
C GLY A 69 -4.29 -6.42 -16.22
N PHE A 70 -3.32 -6.52 -15.30
CA PHE A 70 -2.22 -7.47 -15.45
C PHE A 70 -2.71 -8.91 -15.26
N GLU A 71 -2.46 -9.77 -16.24
CA GLU A 71 -2.68 -11.21 -16.13
C GLU A 71 -1.49 -11.84 -15.40
N ILE A 72 -1.70 -12.17 -14.12
CA ILE A 72 -0.70 -12.85 -13.30
C ILE A 72 -0.96 -14.35 -13.38
N LYS A 73 0.09 -15.12 -13.71
CA LYS A 73 0.06 -16.58 -13.76
C LYS A 73 0.24 -17.21 -12.40
#